data_AF-A0A845FA08-F1
#
_entry.id   AF-A0A845FA08-F1
#
_cell.length_a   1.000
_cell.length_b   1.000
_cell.length_c   1.000
_cell.angle_alpha   90.00
_cell.angle_beta   90.00
_cell.angle_gamma   90.00
#
_symmetry.space_group_name_H-M   'P 1'
#
loop_
_entity.id
_entity.type
_entity.pdbx_description
1 polymer ?
#
loop_
_entity_poly.entity_id
_entity_poly.type
_entity_poly.pdbx_seq_one_letter_code
_entity_poly.pdbx_strand_id
1 'polypeptide(L)'
;MKYNGFPLFLILAFFLTGCLGQKTLHFEGESEDWKVEYIADVKSEDSESTGLHINYAGEGEAPEHINYTLDSPAGGKEGEYVLLNNGRVQQMGNFCSGCAVTSEDHDIQVTIEWGEKEETLHLEYIE
;
A
#
# COMPACT_ATOMS: atom_id res chain seq x y z
N MET A 1 -51.49 25.53 -33.70
CA MET A 1 -51.16 24.17 -33.23
C MET A 1 -50.06 23.59 -34.10
N LYS A 2 -49.14 22.86 -33.47
CA LYS A 2 -48.02 22.07 -34.02
C LYS A 2 -46.66 22.79 -34.05
N TYR A 3 -46.06 22.87 -32.86
CA TYR A 3 -44.61 22.71 -32.74
C TYR A 3 -44.24 21.33 -33.28
N ASN A 4 -43.23 21.24 -34.14
CA ASN A 4 -42.49 20.02 -34.52
C ASN A 4 -41.34 20.49 -35.42
N GLY A 5 -40.06 20.22 -35.18
CA GLY A 5 -39.44 19.33 -34.23
C GLY A 5 -38.14 18.84 -34.88
N PHE A 6 -37.03 19.53 -34.65
CA PHE A 6 -35.68 18.96 -34.74
C PHE A 6 -34.67 20.00 -34.21
N PRO A 7 -34.07 19.73 -33.05
CA PRO A 7 -32.61 19.69 -33.09
C PRO A 7 -32.15 18.43 -32.35
N LEU A 8 -32.11 17.30 -33.06
CA LEU A 8 -31.51 16.06 -32.55
C LEU A 8 -30.00 16.05 -32.84
N PHE A 9 -29.27 17.04 -32.35
CA PHE A 9 -27.81 17.04 -32.52
C PHE A 9 -27.08 17.80 -31.41
N LEU A 10 -27.37 17.46 -30.14
CA LEU A 10 -26.60 18.01 -29.02
C LEU A 10 -26.70 17.13 -27.76
N ILE A 11 -26.57 15.81 -27.92
CA ILE A 11 -26.34 14.88 -26.80
C ILE A 11 -25.26 13.89 -27.22
N LEU A 12 -24.02 14.37 -27.29
CA LEU A 12 -22.86 13.50 -27.52
C LEU A 12 -21.63 14.02 -26.77
N ALA A 13 -21.85 14.56 -25.57
CA ALA A 13 -20.81 15.21 -24.80
C ALA A 13 -20.99 15.01 -23.29
N PHE A 14 -21.18 13.78 -22.79
CA PHE A 14 -21.05 13.49 -21.35
C PHE A 14 -20.68 12.02 -21.08
N PHE A 15 -19.56 11.55 -21.64
CA PHE A 15 -18.85 10.39 -21.09
C PHE A 15 -17.36 10.70 -21.01
N LEU A 16 -17.02 11.84 -20.39
CA LEU A 16 -15.75 11.92 -19.68
C LEU A 16 -16.03 11.35 -18.30
N THR A 17 -16.05 10.01 -18.20
CA THR A 17 -15.87 9.34 -16.91
C THR A 17 -14.44 9.70 -16.49
N GLY A 18 -14.32 10.76 -15.69
CA GLY A 18 -13.06 11.12 -15.06
C GLY A 18 -12.52 9.92 -14.28
N CYS A 19 -11.22 9.89 -14.02
CA CYS A 19 -10.56 8.96 -13.10
C CYS A 19 -11.20 9.04 -11.71
N LEU A 20 -12.34 8.38 -11.54
CA LEU A 20 -12.99 8.09 -10.28
C LEU A 20 -12.41 6.75 -9.84
N GLY A 21 -11.40 6.76 -8.97
CA GLY A 21 -10.87 5.50 -8.45
C GLY A 21 -9.39 5.49 -8.10
N GLN A 22 -8.66 6.59 -8.34
CA GLN A 22 -7.30 6.69 -7.83
C GLN A 22 -7.33 7.11 -6.36
N LYS A 23 -6.79 6.27 -5.48
CA LYS A 23 -6.61 6.59 -4.07
C LYS A 23 -5.30 5.98 -3.57
N THR A 24 -4.66 6.66 -2.63
CA THR A 24 -3.52 6.12 -1.90
C THR A 24 -4.00 5.78 -0.49
N LEU A 25 -3.81 4.53 -0.09
CA LEU A 25 -4.09 4.04 1.24
C LEU A 25 -2.78 3.95 2.02
N HIS A 26 -2.82 4.40 3.28
CA HIS A 26 -1.70 4.31 4.20
C HIS A 26 -2.09 3.38 5.35
N PHE A 27 -1.21 2.47 5.68
CA PHE A 27 -1.35 1.59 6.83
C PHE A 27 -0.11 1.72 7.71
N GLU A 28 -0.30 1.87 9.01
CA GLU A 28 0.79 2.01 9.96
C GLU A 28 0.67 0.98 11.09
N GLY A 29 1.82 0.51 11.56
CA GLY A 29 1.92 -0.32 12.75
C GLY A 29 3.19 0.03 13.52
N GLU A 30 3.11 -0.08 14.85
CA GLU A 30 4.21 0.23 15.75
C GLU A 30 4.31 -0.84 16.83
N SER A 31 5.53 -1.20 17.17
CA SER A 31 5.91 -2.15 18.21
C SER A 31 6.99 -1.53 19.12
N GLU A 32 7.63 -2.34 19.95
CA GLU A 32 8.71 -1.85 20.83
C GLU A 32 9.92 -1.35 20.04
N ASP A 33 10.37 -2.14 19.05
CA ASP A 33 11.59 -1.86 18.30
C ASP A 33 11.33 -1.28 16.89
N TRP A 34 10.09 -1.29 16.38
CA TRP A 34 9.80 -0.96 14.97
C TRP A 34 8.58 -0.07 14.75
N LYS A 35 8.69 0.78 13.73
CA LYS A 35 7.56 1.47 13.08
C LYS A 35 7.53 1.13 11.60
N VAL A 36 6.38 0.64 11.14
CA VAL A 36 6.17 0.18 9.76
C VAL A 36 5.07 1.00 9.10
N GLU A 37 5.30 1.38 7.84
CA GLU A 37 4.30 1.99 6.96
C GLU A 37 4.19 1.14 5.68
N TYR A 38 2.96 0.80 5.31
CA TYR A 38 2.63 0.20 4.02
C TYR A 38 1.75 1.16 3.24
N ILE A 39 2.10 1.38 1.97
CA ILE A 39 1.42 2.32 1.08
C ILE A 39 0.85 1.53 -0.09
N ALA A 40 -0.44 1.69 -0.38
CA ALA A 40 -1.08 1.13 -1.57
C ALA A 40 -1.67 2.24 -2.44
N ASP A 41 -1.05 2.47 -3.60
CA ASP A 41 -1.54 3.37 -4.64
C ASP A 41 -2.48 2.60 -5.59
N VAL A 42 -3.77 2.64 -5.28
CA VAL A 42 -4.83 2.05 -6.11
C VAL A 42 -5.06 2.95 -7.31
N LYS A 43 -4.82 2.43 -8.52
CA LYS A 43 -4.88 3.17 -9.80
C LYS A 43 -6.21 2.95 -10.55
N SER A 44 -6.81 1.78 -10.38
CA SER A 44 -8.12 1.37 -10.89
C SER A 44 -8.71 0.29 -9.98
N GLU A 45 -9.92 -0.20 -10.30
CA GLU A 45 -10.58 -1.30 -9.56
C GLU A 45 -9.77 -2.59 -9.50
N ASP A 46 -8.79 -2.76 -10.40
CA ASP A 46 -8.00 -3.98 -10.57
C ASP A 46 -6.49 -3.71 -10.75
N SER A 47 -6.01 -2.51 -10.45
CA SER A 47 -4.59 -2.16 -10.58
C SER A 47 -4.11 -1.30 -9.41
N GLU A 48 -2.97 -1.69 -8.85
CA GLU A 48 -2.30 -0.93 -7.81
C GLU A 48 -0.77 -1.04 -7.88
N SER A 49 -0.08 -0.13 -7.19
CA SER A 49 1.31 -0.29 -6.80
C SER A 49 1.47 -0.11 -5.30
N THR A 50 2.40 -0.83 -4.69
CA THR A 50 2.58 -0.82 -3.24
C THR A 50 3.99 -0.40 -2.85
N GLY A 51 4.17 -0.02 -1.59
CA GLY A 51 5.44 0.35 -0.98
C GLY A 51 5.48 -0.08 0.49
N LEU A 52 6.67 -0.40 0.98
CA LEU A 52 6.89 -0.79 2.37
C LEU A 52 8.07 -0.01 2.95
N HIS A 53 7.84 0.66 4.08
CA HIS A 53 8.84 1.36 4.86
C HIS A 53 8.91 0.73 6.25
N ILE A 54 10.11 0.28 6.65
CA ILE A 54 10.38 -0.27 7.98
C ILE A 54 11.42 0.63 8.64
N ASN A 55 11.12 1.15 9.82
CA ASN A 55 11.99 2.05 10.56
C ASN A 55 12.23 1.49 11.96
N TYR A 56 13.49 1.42 12.38
CA TYR A 56 13.85 1.09 13.75
C TYR A 56 13.44 2.25 14.68
N ALA A 57 12.66 1.95 15.70
CA ALA A 57 12.13 2.88 16.71
C ALA A 57 12.60 2.53 18.14
N GLY A 58 13.26 1.40 18.31
CA GLY A 58 13.72 0.91 19.61
C GLY A 58 14.87 1.70 20.23
N GLU A 59 15.19 1.35 21.48
CA GLU A 59 16.29 1.95 22.22
C GLU A 59 17.64 1.40 21.77
N GLY A 60 18.59 2.30 21.48
CA GLY A 60 19.98 1.96 21.17
C GLY A 60 20.32 2.08 19.69
N GLU A 61 21.32 1.32 19.25
CA GLU A 61 21.74 1.29 17.86
C GLU A 61 20.86 0.31 17.07
N ALA A 62 20.36 0.76 15.92
CA ALA A 62 19.60 -0.09 15.01
C ALA A 62 20.45 -1.29 14.55
N PRO A 63 19.84 -2.47 14.35
CA PRO A 63 20.56 -3.61 13.77
C PRO A 63 21.04 -3.26 12.36
N GLU A 64 22.20 -3.80 11.98
CA GLU A 64 22.75 -3.57 10.65
C GLU A 64 21.89 -4.25 9.57
N HIS A 65 21.39 -5.45 9.85
CA HIS A 65 20.58 -6.25 8.93
C HIS A 65 19.32 -6.79 9.61
N ILE A 66 18.26 -6.96 8.83
CA ILE A 66 17.01 -7.62 9.23
C ILE A 66 16.57 -8.64 8.18
N ASN A 67 15.74 -9.58 8.58
CA ASN A 67 14.81 -10.24 7.67
C ASN A 67 13.42 -9.66 7.88
N TYR A 68 12.58 -9.68 6.85
CA TYR A 68 11.17 -9.36 7.00
C TYR A 68 10.28 -10.21 6.09
N THR A 69 9.04 -10.39 6.52
CA THR A 69 7.95 -10.95 5.72
C THR A 69 6.75 -10.00 5.82
N LEU A 70 6.18 -9.66 4.68
CA LEU A 70 4.94 -8.91 4.52
C LEU A 70 3.87 -9.90 4.03
N ASP A 71 2.76 -9.97 4.75
CA ASP A 71 1.52 -10.58 4.28
C ASP A 71 0.52 -9.47 3.95
N SER A 72 0.07 -9.44 2.69
CA SER A 72 -0.86 -8.42 2.22
C SER A 72 -1.79 -8.97 1.13
N PRO A 73 -2.99 -8.40 0.98
CA PRO A 73 -3.93 -8.76 -0.09
C PRO A 73 -3.34 -8.61 -1.50
N ALA A 74 -2.41 -7.67 -1.68
CA ALA A 74 -1.66 -7.42 -2.91
C ALA A 74 -0.62 -8.51 -3.23
N GLY A 75 -0.51 -9.53 -2.38
CA GLY A 75 0.53 -10.54 -2.38
C GLY A 75 1.58 -10.31 -1.29
N GLY A 76 2.17 -11.40 -0.82
CA GLY A 76 3.25 -11.35 0.16
C GLY A 76 4.58 -10.90 -0.46
N LYS A 77 5.48 -10.43 0.40
CA LYS A 77 6.86 -10.10 0.03
C LYS A 77 7.80 -10.46 1.18
N GLU A 78 8.98 -10.95 0.84
CA GLU A 78 10.03 -11.23 1.82
C GLU A 78 11.32 -10.49 1.47
N GLY A 79 12.13 -10.21 2.48
CA GLY A 79 13.49 -9.73 2.33
C GLY A 79 14.39 -10.42 3.33
N GLU A 80 15.45 -11.05 2.84
CA GLU A 80 16.46 -11.71 3.67
C GLU A 80 17.72 -10.84 3.75
N TYR A 81 18.31 -10.74 4.94
CA TYR A 81 19.57 -10.05 5.23
C TYR A 81 19.63 -8.64 4.63
N VAL A 82 18.55 -7.88 4.83
CA VAL A 82 18.37 -6.54 4.28
C VAL A 82 19.13 -5.53 5.12
N LEU A 83 20.06 -4.81 4.51
CA LEU A 83 20.84 -3.75 5.14
C LEU A 83 19.97 -2.53 5.48
N LEU A 84 20.06 -2.05 6.71
CA LEU A 84 19.41 -0.82 7.15
C LEU A 84 20.25 0.39 6.77
N ASN A 85 19.62 1.39 6.14
CA ASN A 85 20.24 2.68 5.90
C ASN A 85 19.74 3.68 6.96
N ASN A 86 20.60 4.00 7.93
CA ASN A 86 20.26 4.84 9.09
C ASN A 86 19.02 4.34 9.85
N GLY A 87 18.96 3.02 10.10
CA GLY A 87 17.84 2.39 10.79
C GLY A 87 16.57 2.22 9.93
N ARG A 88 16.67 2.34 8.60
CA ARG A 88 15.50 2.31 7.70
C ARG A 88 15.67 1.34 6.55
N VAL A 89 14.56 0.73 6.15
CA VAL A 89 14.39 -0.03 4.92
C VAL A 89 13.26 0.61 4.14
N GLN A 90 13.52 0.93 2.87
CA GLN A 90 12.50 1.39 1.91
C GLN A 90 12.48 0.42 0.74
N GLN A 91 11.33 -0.19 0.53
CA GLN A 91 11.15 -1.23 -0.46
C GLN A 91 10.01 -0.83 -1.38
N MET A 92 10.30 -0.75 -2.68
CA MET A 92 9.23 -0.75 -3.67
C MET A 92 8.49 -2.07 -3.53
N GLY A 93 7.18 -2.00 -3.33
CA GLY A 93 6.32 -3.15 -3.26
C GLY A 93 6.01 -3.71 -4.65
N ASN A 94 4.91 -4.43 -4.73
CA ASN A 94 4.44 -5.03 -5.96
C ASN A 94 3.69 -4.01 -6.83
N PHE A 95 3.69 -4.25 -8.14
CA PHE A 95 2.76 -3.62 -9.07
C PHE A 95 1.93 -4.72 -9.73
N CYS A 96 0.61 -4.52 -9.78
CA CYS A 96 -0.28 -5.46 -10.45
C CYS A 96 -1.37 -4.75 -11.25
N SER A 97 -1.89 -5.47 -12.25
CA SER A 97 -3.00 -5.08 -13.11
C SER A 97 -3.82 -6.34 -13.45
N GLY A 98 -5.14 -6.25 -13.33
CA GLY A 98 -6.04 -7.40 -13.34
C GLY A 98 -6.03 -8.19 -12.02
N CYS A 99 -5.68 -7.56 -10.90
CA CYS A 99 -5.58 -8.15 -9.56
C CYS A 99 -6.68 -7.62 -8.64
N ALA A 100 -6.92 -8.30 -7.50
CA ALA A 100 -7.60 -7.65 -6.39
C ALA A 100 -6.69 -6.52 -5.87
N VAL A 101 -7.29 -5.38 -5.52
CA VAL A 101 -6.59 -4.23 -4.95
C VAL A 101 -6.84 -4.14 -3.45
N THR A 102 -5.96 -3.42 -2.75
CA THR A 102 -6.03 -3.20 -1.32
C THR A 102 -7.20 -2.28 -0.96
N SER A 103 -7.90 -2.59 0.13
CA SER A 103 -8.97 -1.80 0.73
C SER A 103 -8.67 -1.56 2.21
N GLU A 104 -9.37 -0.59 2.80
CA GLU A 104 -9.14 -0.08 4.17
C GLU A 104 -9.42 -1.11 5.27
N ASP A 105 -10.22 -2.13 4.96
CA ASP A 105 -10.63 -3.22 5.86
C ASP A 105 -9.72 -4.44 5.80
N HIS A 106 -8.67 -4.41 4.97
CA HIS A 106 -7.73 -5.52 4.88
C HIS A 106 -6.75 -5.55 6.06
N ASP A 107 -6.55 -6.77 6.58
CA ASP A 107 -5.50 -7.07 7.54
C ASP A 107 -4.17 -7.19 6.81
N ILE A 108 -3.19 -6.40 7.23
CA ILE A 108 -1.83 -6.38 6.68
C ILE A 108 -0.87 -6.62 7.82
N GLN A 109 0.02 -7.58 7.66
CA GLN A 109 0.95 -7.99 8.71
C GLN A 109 2.39 -7.94 8.22
N VAL A 110 3.28 -7.48 9.10
CA VAL A 110 4.72 -7.49 8.85
C VAL A 110 5.44 -8.15 10.02
N THR A 111 6.19 -9.19 9.73
CA THR A 111 7.10 -9.83 10.68
C THR A 111 8.53 -9.38 10.38
N ILE A 112 9.27 -8.99 11.41
CA ILE A 112 10.65 -8.51 11.33
C ILE A 112 11.50 -9.36 12.25
N GLU A 113 12.63 -9.87 11.75
CA GLU A 113 13.58 -10.68 12.50
C GLU A 113 14.96 -10.03 12.47
N TRP A 114 15.64 -9.98 13.62
CA TRP A 114 17.00 -9.48 13.73
C TRP A 114 17.73 -10.09 14.91
N GLY A 115 18.93 -10.62 14.65
CA GLY A 115 19.65 -11.41 15.66
C GLY A 115 18.80 -12.61 16.12
N GLU A 116 18.45 -12.65 17.41
CA GLU A 116 17.57 -13.66 18.01
C GLU A 116 16.16 -13.11 18.34
N LYS A 117 15.85 -11.88 17.92
CA LYS A 117 14.57 -11.22 18.16
C LYS A 117 13.66 -11.33 16.94
N GLU A 118 12.36 -11.36 17.20
CA GLU A 118 11.29 -11.37 16.20
C GLU A 118 10.10 -10.55 16.72
N GLU A 119 9.53 -9.71 15.86
CA GLU A 119 8.31 -8.97 16.14
C GLU A 119 7.35 -9.05 14.96
N THR A 120 6.06 -9.23 15.23
CA THR A 120 5.00 -9.18 14.22
C THR A 120 4.07 -8.01 14.51
N LEU A 121 3.88 -7.15 13.52
CA LEU A 121 3.05 -5.97 13.57
C LEU A 121 1.83 -6.15 12.68
N HIS A 122 0.65 -5.86 13.22
CA HIS A 122 -0.56 -5.63 12.43
C HIS A 122 -0.59 -4.15 12.04
N LEU A 123 -0.83 -3.87 10.77
CA LEU A 123 -0.89 -2.51 10.25
C LEU A 123 -2.35 -2.07 10.12
N GLU A 124 -2.66 -0.93 10.72
CA GLU A 124 -4.00 -0.35 10.72
C GLU A 124 -4.10 0.74 9.66
N TYR A 125 -5.23 0.80 8.96
CA TYR A 125 -5.51 1.89 8.03
C TYR A 125 -5.55 3.23 8.75
N ILE A 126 -4.88 4.24 8.18
CA ILE A 126 -4.93 5.62 8.64
C ILE A 126 -5.53 6.53 7.55
N GLU A 127 -6.47 7.39 7.97
CA GLU A 127 -7.18 8.36 7.11
C GLU A 127 -6.43 9.68 6.95
#